data_AF-A0A7Y4RBN6-F1
#
_entry.id   AF-A0A7Y4RBN6-F1
#
_cell.length_a   1.000
_cell.length_b   1.000
_cell.length_c   1.000
_cell.angle_alpha   90.00
_cell.angle_beta   90.00
_cell.angle_gamma   90.00
#
_symmetry.space_group_name_H-M   'P 1'
#
loop_
_entity.id
_entity.type
_entity.pdbx_description
1 polymer ?
#
loop_
_entity_poly.entity_id
_entity_poly.type
_entity_poly.pdbx_seq_one_letter_code
_entity_poly.pdbx_strand_id
1 'polypeptide(L)'
;MPATGILIQPVDQPIICKPYDEPNDHYVYDRETGEASRAGFRRPAGYHYKSDRVGGAQLRLLDEERDDLPLVNLLREDVRRWREADYRGASNVTRDLLQHWSRPDLSRRLFFCQREAVETIIYLAELRVPGRSSRTGFRNFALSDEDLARLLNGQPASFARPGSDYAQTLIDTPFDASLIPLRRFGCKMATGSGKTVVMAMLIAWAFCNRARNPRSDEFPNAVLVCCPNLTINERLQVLRPERADNYYEAFDLVPVRYRPLLQFGRVLVTNWHQFAPESEHKEGDKTHAVVNKGPETPGDFAGRILGDLARRMPIMVLNDEGHHCWRPAASNSTFGCAIACASVSARTPKQSSPTERSGSAYGEMARLRASLASSSHALGVRQRSC
;
A
#
# COMPACT_ATOMS: atom_id res chain seq x y z
N MET A 1 27.75 40.86 14.76
CA MET A 1 28.34 39.50 14.70
C MET A 1 27.37 38.66 13.87
N PRO A 2 27.72 38.22 12.65
CA PRO A 2 26.86 37.29 11.92
C PRO A 2 26.87 35.95 12.68
N ALA A 3 25.68 35.42 12.96
CA ALA A 3 25.53 34.11 13.59
C ALA A 3 26.16 33.06 12.65
N THR A 4 27.34 32.56 13.02
CA THR A 4 27.98 31.41 12.41
C THR A 4 27.00 30.24 12.46
N GLY A 5 26.51 29.81 11.30
CA GLY A 5 25.66 28.63 11.19
C GLY A 5 26.39 27.43 11.77
N ILE A 6 25.74 26.75 12.72
CA ILE A 6 26.29 25.56 13.38
C ILE A 6 26.39 24.47 12.30
N LEU A 7 27.63 24.05 12.01
CA LEU A 7 27.92 22.99 11.06
C LEU A 7 27.72 21.64 11.75
N ILE A 8 26.85 20.81 11.19
CA ILE A 8 26.71 19.40 11.60
C ILE A 8 28.08 18.74 11.43
N GLN A 9 28.63 18.20 12.52
CA GLN A 9 29.91 17.51 12.46
C GLN A 9 29.74 16.13 11.79
N PRO A 10 30.54 15.79 10.78
CA PRO A 10 30.49 14.47 10.18
C PRO A 10 30.92 13.41 11.20
N VAL A 11 30.24 12.28 11.20
CA VAL A 11 30.61 11.10 12.01
C VAL A 11 31.53 10.18 11.22
N ASP A 12 32.51 9.58 11.89
CA ASP A 12 33.47 8.67 11.26
C ASP A 12 32.79 7.42 10.67
N GLN A 13 31.75 6.91 11.34
CA GLN A 13 31.02 5.72 10.93
C GLN A 13 29.52 6.02 10.77
N PRO A 14 29.05 6.43 9.58
CA PRO A 14 27.64 6.78 9.38
C PRO A 14 26.67 5.59 9.53
N ILE A 15 27.15 4.36 9.33
CA ILE A 15 26.35 3.13 9.42
C ILE A 15 26.72 2.38 10.70
N ILE A 16 25.85 2.48 11.71
CA ILE A 16 26.07 1.88 13.04
C ILE A 16 25.20 0.65 13.35
N CYS A 17 24.20 0.36 12.51
CA CYS A 17 23.34 -0.82 12.64
C CYS A 17 23.59 -1.79 11.49
N LYS A 18 23.57 -3.10 11.78
CA LYS A 18 23.62 -4.13 10.75
C LYS A 18 22.29 -4.18 9.98
N PRO A 19 22.30 -4.39 8.65
CA PRO A 19 21.08 -4.36 7.84
C PRO A 19 20.14 -5.57 8.06
N TYR A 20 20.65 -6.64 8.68
CA TYR A 20 19.93 -7.90 8.87
C TYR A 20 19.34 -8.08 10.29
N ASP A 21 19.71 -7.19 11.21
CA ASP A 21 19.32 -7.25 12.61
C ASP A 21 18.37 -6.08 12.92
N GLU A 22 17.60 -6.18 14.00
CA GLU A 22 16.72 -5.09 14.40
C GLU A 22 17.56 -3.84 14.75
N PRO A 23 17.28 -2.66 14.17
CA PRO A 23 18.02 -1.45 14.50
C PRO A 23 17.87 -1.10 15.98
N ASN A 24 18.98 -0.89 16.66
CA ASN A 24 19.03 -0.63 18.10
C ASN A 24 19.72 0.69 18.45
N ASP A 25 20.13 1.49 17.47
CA ASP A 25 20.81 2.75 17.70
C ASP A 25 20.60 3.74 16.53
N HIS A 26 20.84 5.03 16.81
CA HIS A 26 20.88 6.10 15.82
C HIS A 26 21.69 7.29 16.36
N TYR A 27 22.20 8.11 15.44
CA TYR A 27 22.81 9.38 15.80
C TYR A 27 21.77 10.43 16.17
N VAL A 28 22.06 11.18 17.23
CA VAL A 28 21.34 12.38 17.66
C VAL A 28 22.34 13.53 17.63
N TYR A 29 21.98 14.59 16.91
CA TYR A 29 22.80 15.79 16.80
C TYR A 29 22.32 16.84 17.79
N ASP A 30 23.26 17.36 18.58
CA ASP A 30 23.03 18.54 19.40
C ASP A 30 22.85 19.76 18.50
N ARG A 31 21.77 20.51 18.72
CA ARG A 31 21.41 21.69 17.92
C ARG A 31 22.23 22.92 18.26
N GLU A 32 22.88 22.95 19.41
CA GLU A 32 23.72 24.06 19.87
C GLU A 32 25.18 23.87 19.49
N THR A 33 25.69 22.64 19.60
CA THR A 33 27.11 22.33 19.34
C THR A 33 27.36 21.69 17.98
N GLY A 34 26.34 21.07 17.37
CA GLY A 34 26.48 20.29 16.13
C GLY A 34 27.13 18.92 16.33
N GLU A 35 27.43 18.54 17.58
CA GLU A 35 28.07 17.27 17.92
C GLU A 35 27.09 16.09 17.81
N ALA A 36 27.60 14.96 17.34
CA ALA A 36 26.84 13.72 17.19
C ALA A 36 27.02 12.82 18.41
N SER A 37 25.92 12.35 18.98
CA SER A 37 25.89 11.36 20.06
C SER A 37 25.11 10.11 19.65
N ARG A 38 25.39 8.98 20.30
CA ARG A 38 24.66 7.71 20.09
C ARG A 38 23.50 7.64 21.07
N ALA A 39 22.30 7.40 20.56
CA ALA A 39 21.11 7.32 21.39
C ALA A 39 21.02 6.02 22.21
N GLY A 40 21.59 4.92 21.71
CA GLY A 40 21.51 3.60 22.34
C GLY A 40 20.14 2.92 22.23
N PHE A 41 19.24 3.44 21.39
CA PHE A 41 17.95 2.83 21.09
C PHE A 41 17.51 3.08 19.64
N ARG A 42 16.54 2.28 19.18
CA ARG A 42 15.96 2.39 17.84
C ARG A 42 15.32 3.76 17.62
N ARG A 43 15.65 4.43 16.52
CA ARG A 43 15.03 5.71 16.16
C ARG A 43 13.49 5.59 16.09
N PRO A 44 12.73 6.38 16.87
CA PRO A 44 11.28 6.40 16.77
C PRO A 44 10.85 6.89 15.38
N ALA A 45 9.79 6.30 14.83
CA ALA A 45 9.28 6.67 13.51
C ALA A 45 8.77 8.12 13.49
N GLY A 46 9.15 8.85 12.45
CA GLY A 46 8.75 10.23 12.22
C GLY A 46 9.25 10.75 10.86
N TYR A 47 8.65 11.83 10.39
CA TYR A 47 9.09 12.61 9.24
C TYR A 47 9.83 13.85 9.72
N HIS A 48 10.96 14.14 9.08
CA HIS A 48 11.64 15.41 9.19
C HIS A 48 11.27 16.23 7.96
N TYR A 49 10.82 17.46 8.16
CA TYR A 49 10.55 18.39 7.05
C TYR A 49 11.12 19.76 7.37
N LYS A 50 11.50 20.46 6.31
CA LYS A 50 11.89 21.86 6.38
C LYS A 50 10.64 22.69 6.16
N SER A 51 10.36 23.66 7.03
CA SER A 51 9.30 24.62 6.76
C SER A 51 9.85 25.68 5.79
N ASP A 52 9.16 25.92 4.67
CA ASP A 52 9.52 26.96 3.68
C ASP A 52 9.31 28.40 4.20
N ARG A 53 9.35 28.60 5.53
CA ARG A 53 9.36 29.95 6.08
C ARG A 53 10.76 30.52 5.88
N VAL A 54 10.82 31.42 4.90
CA VAL A 54 11.90 32.36 4.55
C VAL A 54 12.77 31.91 3.36
N GLY A 55 12.33 32.30 2.17
CA GLY A 55 13.24 32.63 1.08
C GLY A 55 14.10 33.82 1.50
N GLY A 56 15.32 33.54 1.96
CA GLY A 56 16.28 34.56 2.36
C GLY A 56 17.48 33.93 3.06
N ALA A 57 18.59 33.83 2.32
CA ALA A 57 19.95 33.56 2.79
C ALA A 57 20.21 32.23 3.56
N GLN A 58 20.87 31.32 2.85
CA GLN A 58 21.92 30.40 3.31
C GLN A 58 21.90 29.87 4.77
N LEU A 59 21.78 28.54 4.90
CA LEU A 59 22.25 27.70 6.02
C LEU A 59 21.55 27.81 7.39
N ARG A 60 20.22 27.63 7.44
CA ARG A 60 19.56 27.08 8.63
C ARG A 60 19.17 25.62 8.37
N LEU A 61 20.11 24.70 8.57
CA LEU A 61 19.89 23.26 8.36
C LEU A 61 19.21 22.57 9.56
N LEU A 62 18.97 23.30 10.66
CA LEU A 62 18.52 22.76 11.95
C LEU A 62 17.06 23.10 12.31
N ASP A 63 16.38 23.94 11.51
CA ASP A 63 14.93 24.16 11.62
C ASP A 63 14.16 23.03 10.92
N GLU A 64 14.52 21.78 11.24
CA GLU A 64 13.76 20.60 10.85
C GLU A 64 12.67 20.36 11.89
N GLU A 65 11.43 20.61 11.48
CA GLU A 65 10.26 20.20 12.23
C GLU A 65 10.06 18.69 12.06
N ARG A 66 9.58 18.04 13.12
CA ARG A 66 9.39 16.59 13.18
C ARG A 66 7.94 16.22 13.41
N ASP A 67 7.39 15.47 12.47
CA ASP A 67 6.09 14.82 12.60
C ASP A 67 6.27 13.38 13.04
N ASP A 68 5.85 13.06 14.26
CA ASP A 68 5.93 11.70 14.77
C ASP A 68 4.89 10.80 14.09
N LEU A 69 5.22 9.50 14.03
CA LEU A 69 4.33 8.47 13.51
C LEU A 69 4.02 7.45 14.63
N PRO A 70 3.14 7.78 15.60
CA PRO A 70 2.85 6.91 16.74
C PRO A 70 2.39 5.51 16.32
N LEU A 71 1.49 5.42 15.33
CA LEU A 71 0.97 4.15 14.80
C LEU A 71 2.09 3.17 14.43
N VAL A 72 3.15 3.66 13.78
CA VAL A 72 4.28 2.83 13.35
C VAL A 72 5.03 2.27 14.54
N ASN A 73 5.24 3.07 15.60
CA ASN A 73 5.94 2.61 16.80
C ASN A 73 5.10 1.61 17.60
N LEU A 74 3.79 1.83 17.72
CA LEU A 74 2.86 0.89 18.36
C LEU A 74 2.84 -0.46 17.61
N LEU A 75 2.75 -0.43 16.28
CA LEU A 75 2.80 -1.64 15.46
C LEU A 75 4.15 -2.37 15.58
N ARG A 76 5.28 -1.65 15.61
CA ARG A 76 6.60 -2.26 15.81
C ARG A 76 6.70 -3.02 17.13
N GLU A 77 6.13 -2.46 18.20
CA GLU A 77 6.09 -3.13 19.50
C GLU A 77 5.24 -4.41 19.45
N ASP A 78 4.03 -4.33 18.90
CA ASP A 78 3.14 -5.49 18.74
C ASP A 78 3.78 -6.60 17.89
N VAL A 79 4.36 -6.23 16.75
CA VAL A 79 5.00 -7.16 15.82
C VAL A 79 6.26 -7.78 16.44
N ARG A 80 7.06 -7.00 17.18
CA ARG A 80 8.22 -7.54 17.92
C ARG A 80 7.78 -8.62 18.92
N ARG A 81 6.77 -8.32 19.75
CA ARG A 81 6.24 -9.29 20.72
C ARG A 81 5.66 -10.53 20.05
N TRP A 82 4.97 -10.36 18.91
CA TRP A 82 4.46 -11.48 18.12
C TRP A 82 5.58 -12.35 17.54
N ARG A 83 6.66 -11.74 17.05
CA ARG A 83 7.86 -12.44 16.59
C ARG A 83 8.54 -13.23 17.72
N GLU A 84 8.70 -12.63 18.89
CA GLU A 84 9.27 -13.27 20.09
C GLU A 84 8.41 -14.43 20.60
N ALA A 85 7.09 -14.36 20.37
CA ALA A 85 6.14 -15.42 20.69
C ALA A 85 6.05 -16.53 19.63
N ASP A 86 7.03 -16.62 18.72
CA ASP A 86 7.09 -17.58 17.60
C ASP A 86 5.82 -17.53 16.72
N TYR A 87 5.38 -16.29 16.42
CA TYR A 87 4.24 -16.01 15.55
C TYR A 87 2.93 -16.69 15.98
N ARG A 88 2.71 -16.82 17.30
CA ARG A 88 1.54 -17.48 17.88
C ARG A 88 0.21 -16.98 17.30
N GLY A 89 -0.68 -17.92 17.02
CA GLY A 89 -2.02 -17.65 16.49
C GLY A 89 -2.11 -17.56 14.97
N ALA A 90 -0.97 -17.44 14.27
CA ALA A 90 -0.91 -17.52 12.81
C ALA A 90 -1.27 -18.92 12.29
N SER A 91 -1.63 -19.01 11.02
CA SER A 91 -1.74 -20.27 10.30
C SER A 91 -0.40 -21.01 10.30
N ASN A 92 -0.44 -22.34 10.18
CA ASN A 92 0.78 -23.14 10.08
C ASN A 92 1.65 -22.72 8.89
N VAL A 93 1.04 -22.42 7.74
CA VAL A 93 1.78 -21.97 6.54
C VAL A 93 2.45 -20.63 6.80
N THR A 94 1.72 -19.70 7.43
CA THR A 94 2.23 -18.37 7.75
C THR A 94 3.42 -18.47 8.70
N ARG A 95 3.30 -19.23 9.80
CA ARG A 95 4.42 -19.45 10.73
C ARG A 95 5.63 -20.07 10.02
N ASP A 96 5.41 -21.08 9.20
CA ASP A 96 6.48 -21.76 8.47
C ASP A 96 7.21 -20.84 7.47
N LEU A 97 6.49 -19.94 6.79
CA LEU A 97 7.07 -18.94 5.92
C LEU A 97 7.88 -17.90 6.71
N LEU A 98 7.33 -17.37 7.80
CA LEU A 98 7.99 -16.38 8.64
C LEU A 98 9.27 -16.94 9.29
N GLN A 99 9.23 -18.19 9.76
CA GLN A 99 10.40 -18.91 10.25
C GLN A 99 11.41 -19.18 9.13
N HIS A 100 10.97 -19.52 7.92
CA HIS A 100 11.87 -19.70 6.79
C HIS A 100 12.59 -18.40 6.44
N TRP A 101 11.90 -17.25 6.44
CA TRP A 101 12.49 -15.94 6.16
C TRP A 101 13.40 -15.40 7.26
N SER A 102 13.33 -15.94 8.48
CA SER A 102 14.18 -15.55 9.61
C SER A 102 15.51 -16.30 9.65
N ARG A 103 15.68 -17.33 8.81
CA ARG A 103 16.87 -18.17 8.75
C ARG A 103 18.13 -17.39 8.39
N PRO A 104 19.22 -17.52 9.19
CA PRO A 104 20.49 -16.86 8.90
C PRO A 104 21.27 -17.54 7.78
N ASP A 105 20.96 -18.79 7.46
CA ASP A 105 21.66 -19.66 6.51
C ASP A 105 21.10 -19.59 5.07
N LEU A 106 20.15 -18.69 4.80
CA LEU A 106 19.71 -18.41 3.43
C LEU A 106 20.87 -17.82 2.62
N SER A 107 21.07 -18.33 1.40
CA SER A 107 22.11 -17.86 0.47
C SER A 107 22.02 -16.35 0.23
N ARG A 108 20.79 -15.82 0.22
CA ARG A 108 20.48 -14.39 0.21
C ARG A 108 19.67 -14.05 1.45
N ARG A 109 20.38 -13.79 2.56
CA ARG A 109 19.74 -13.36 3.81
C ARG A 109 18.92 -12.09 3.57
N LEU A 110 17.69 -12.10 4.06
CA LEU A 110 16.75 -10.98 3.93
C LEU A 110 17.10 -9.86 4.90
N PHE A 111 16.94 -8.60 4.45
CA PHE A 111 17.12 -7.45 5.32
C PHE A 111 16.04 -7.41 6.40
N PHE A 112 16.39 -6.89 7.57
CA PHE A 112 15.44 -6.77 8.67
C PHE A 112 14.23 -5.91 8.28
N CYS A 113 14.43 -4.83 7.52
CA CYS A 113 13.34 -3.98 7.06
C CYS A 113 12.35 -4.70 6.12
N GLN A 114 12.81 -5.70 5.34
CA GLN A 114 11.94 -6.53 4.50
C GLN A 114 11.10 -7.46 5.37
N ARG A 115 11.74 -8.11 6.35
CA ARG A 115 11.08 -8.98 7.32
C ARG A 115 10.05 -8.24 8.16
N GLU A 116 10.40 -7.09 8.71
CA GLU A 116 9.48 -6.29 9.52
C GLU A 116 8.29 -5.79 8.70
N ALA A 117 8.51 -5.36 7.45
CA ALA A 117 7.43 -4.91 6.57
C ALA A 117 6.42 -6.04 6.30
N VAL A 118 6.90 -7.23 5.91
CA VAL A 118 6.02 -8.37 5.65
C VAL A 118 5.33 -8.85 6.93
N GLU A 119 6.04 -8.92 8.05
CA GLU A 119 5.49 -9.33 9.35
C GLU A 119 4.38 -8.38 9.79
N THR A 120 4.57 -7.08 9.61
CA THR A 120 3.55 -6.07 9.97
C THR A 120 2.29 -6.23 9.14
N ILE A 121 2.42 -6.39 7.82
CA ILE A 121 1.26 -6.57 6.92
C ILE A 121 0.53 -7.87 7.24
N ILE A 122 1.25 -8.99 7.42
CA ILE A 122 0.67 -10.29 7.75
C ILE A 122 -0.02 -10.24 9.11
N TYR A 123 0.61 -9.66 10.13
CA TYR A 123 0.04 -9.50 11.46
C TYR A 123 -1.29 -8.76 11.40
N LEU A 124 -1.36 -7.66 10.64
CA LEU A 124 -2.59 -6.92 10.42
C LEU A 124 -3.63 -7.74 9.64
N ALA A 125 -3.25 -8.30 8.49
CA ALA A 125 -4.17 -8.96 7.57
C ALA A 125 -4.76 -10.26 8.12
N GLU A 126 -3.96 -11.06 8.82
CA GLU A 126 -4.35 -12.40 9.25
C GLU A 126 -4.96 -12.43 10.66
N LEU A 127 -4.49 -11.55 11.55
CA LEU A 127 -4.85 -11.57 12.97
C LEU A 127 -5.68 -10.37 13.38
N ARG A 128 -5.17 -9.14 13.17
CA ARG A 128 -5.77 -7.96 13.78
C ARG A 128 -7.05 -7.51 13.07
N VAL A 129 -6.99 -7.31 11.75
CA VAL A 129 -8.14 -6.84 10.95
C VAL A 129 -9.32 -7.81 10.96
N PRO A 130 -9.13 -9.14 10.89
CA PRO A 130 -10.24 -10.09 11.01
C PRO A 130 -10.79 -10.26 12.45
N GLY A 131 -10.28 -9.52 13.45
CA GLY A 131 -10.74 -9.62 14.84
C GLY A 131 -10.27 -10.88 15.56
N ARG A 132 -9.12 -11.45 15.16
CA ARG A 132 -8.56 -12.70 15.70
C ARG A 132 -7.41 -12.46 16.67
N SER A 133 -7.32 -11.25 17.23
CA SER A 133 -6.32 -10.84 18.21
C SER A 133 -6.19 -11.82 19.38
N SER A 134 -7.29 -12.43 19.82
CA SER A 134 -7.32 -13.43 20.90
C SER A 134 -6.46 -14.67 20.63
N ARG A 135 -6.23 -15.03 19.35
CA ARG A 135 -5.39 -16.19 18.97
C ARG A 135 -3.91 -15.99 19.35
N THR A 136 -3.47 -14.75 19.50
CA THR A 136 -2.10 -14.44 19.97
C THR A 136 -1.92 -14.78 21.45
N GLY A 137 -3.01 -14.87 22.22
CA GLY A 137 -2.96 -15.01 23.67
C GLY A 137 -2.48 -13.75 24.41
N PHE A 138 -2.27 -12.64 23.71
CA PHE A 138 -1.91 -11.37 24.33
C PHE A 138 -3.13 -10.70 24.97
N ARG A 139 -2.94 -10.14 26.17
CA ARG A 139 -3.98 -9.39 26.88
C ARG A 139 -3.95 -7.89 26.53
N ASN A 140 -2.76 -7.35 26.31
CA ASN A 140 -2.52 -5.92 26.08
C ASN A 140 -1.81 -5.71 24.75
N PHE A 141 -2.41 -4.90 23.88
CA PHE A 141 -1.85 -4.49 22.59
C PHE A 141 -1.40 -3.03 22.65
N ALA A 142 -0.24 -2.74 22.07
CA ALA A 142 0.26 -1.37 21.99
C ALA A 142 -0.65 -0.53 21.07
N LEU A 143 -1.02 -1.08 19.90
CA LEU A 143 -2.15 -0.57 19.14
C LEU A 143 -3.44 -1.22 19.66
N SER A 144 -4.26 -0.48 20.38
CA SER A 144 -5.52 -1.01 20.94
C SER A 144 -6.49 -1.47 19.83
N ASP A 145 -7.35 -2.44 20.15
CA ASP A 145 -8.40 -2.89 19.21
C ASP A 145 -9.40 -1.76 18.90
N GLU A 146 -9.64 -0.86 19.85
CA GLU A 146 -10.48 0.33 19.65
C GLU A 146 -9.85 1.31 18.67
N ASP A 147 -8.57 1.64 18.81
CA ASP A 147 -7.86 2.52 17.87
C ASP A 147 -7.78 1.89 16.48
N LEU A 148 -7.51 0.59 16.40
CA LEU A 148 -7.53 -0.12 15.13
C LEU A 148 -8.92 -0.04 14.47
N ALA A 149 -10.00 -0.22 15.24
CA ALA A 149 -11.36 -0.08 14.72
C ALA A 149 -11.63 1.35 14.21
N ARG A 150 -11.18 2.39 14.91
CA ARG A 150 -11.27 3.78 14.44
C ARG A 150 -10.55 3.95 13.09
N LEU A 151 -9.30 3.48 12.98
CA LEU A 151 -8.52 3.55 11.74
C LEU A 151 -9.19 2.81 10.57
N LEU A 152 -9.80 1.64 10.85
CA LEU A 152 -10.55 0.83 9.89
C LEU A 152 -11.93 1.39 9.54
N ASN A 153 -12.39 2.43 10.25
CA ASN A 153 -13.62 3.17 9.96
C ASN A 153 -13.33 4.56 9.38
N GLY A 154 -12.07 4.87 9.06
CA GLY A 154 -11.68 6.19 8.55
C GLY A 154 -11.72 7.30 9.61
N GLN A 155 -11.71 6.93 10.90
CA GLN A 155 -11.71 7.87 12.02
C GLN A 155 -10.30 8.03 12.60
N PRO A 156 -9.96 9.21 13.14
CA PRO A 156 -8.69 9.42 13.81
C PRO A 156 -8.57 8.52 15.06
N ALA A 157 -7.41 7.90 15.22
CA ALA A 157 -7.07 7.17 16.45
C ALA A 157 -6.88 8.13 17.65
N SER A 158 -6.93 7.60 18.87
CA SER A 158 -6.77 8.37 20.11
C SER A 158 -5.42 9.11 20.21
N PHE A 159 -4.38 8.59 19.55
CA PHE A 159 -3.05 9.19 19.48
C PHE A 159 -2.85 10.15 18.30
N ALA A 160 -3.89 10.44 17.52
CA ALA A 160 -3.81 11.42 16.44
C ALA A 160 -3.58 12.83 17.01
N ARG A 161 -2.71 13.62 16.39
CA ARG A 161 -2.46 15.00 16.83
C ARG A 161 -3.71 15.85 16.59
N PRO A 162 -4.24 16.57 17.59
CA PRO A 162 -5.38 17.48 17.40
C PRO A 162 -5.04 18.56 16.38
N GLY A 163 -5.96 18.83 15.45
CA GLY A 163 -5.81 19.89 14.44
C GLY A 163 -4.86 19.55 13.27
N SER A 164 -4.42 18.30 13.12
CA SER A 164 -3.74 17.88 11.89
C SER A 164 -4.73 17.78 10.73
N ASP A 165 -4.43 18.43 9.61
CA ASP A 165 -5.22 18.34 8.37
C ASP A 165 -5.31 16.91 7.80
N TYR A 166 -4.44 16.01 8.26
CA TYR A 166 -4.37 14.62 7.80
C TYR A 166 -4.29 13.67 8.99
N ALA A 167 -5.40 12.97 9.27
CA ALA A 167 -5.40 11.85 10.20
C ALA A 167 -5.02 10.56 9.47
N GLN A 168 -4.12 9.77 10.06
CA GLN A 168 -3.80 8.44 9.55
C GLN A 168 -5.06 7.56 9.61
N THR A 169 -5.39 6.88 8.50
CA THR A 169 -6.48 5.89 8.44
C THR A 169 -5.99 4.66 7.67
N LEU A 170 -6.69 3.54 7.83
CA LEU A 170 -6.45 2.31 7.05
C LEU A 170 -7.50 2.11 5.95
N ILE A 171 -8.34 3.12 5.74
CA ILE A 171 -9.40 3.14 4.74
C ILE A 171 -9.18 4.31 3.79
N ASP A 172 -9.09 3.97 2.51
CA ASP A 172 -9.15 4.89 1.40
C ASP A 172 -10.60 5.12 1.01
N THR A 173 -11.18 6.22 1.50
CA THR A 173 -12.53 6.63 1.11
C THR A 173 -12.49 7.23 -0.30
N PRO A 174 -13.21 6.67 -1.28
CA PRO A 174 -13.24 7.19 -2.65
C PRO A 174 -13.88 8.57 -2.69
N PHE A 175 -13.55 9.35 -3.74
CA PHE A 175 -14.20 10.64 -4.00
C PHE A 175 -15.69 10.45 -4.33
N ASP A 176 -16.00 9.45 -5.16
CA ASP A 176 -17.36 9.03 -5.44
C ASP A 176 -17.87 8.14 -4.30
N ALA A 177 -18.84 8.65 -3.55
CA ALA A 177 -19.45 7.97 -2.40
C ALA A 177 -20.24 6.70 -2.79
N SER A 178 -20.53 6.47 -4.07
CA SER A 178 -21.15 5.23 -4.54
C SER A 178 -20.18 4.04 -4.56
N LEU A 179 -18.88 4.31 -4.43
CA LEU A 179 -17.82 3.31 -4.44
C LEU A 179 -17.49 2.81 -3.03
N ILE A 180 -17.04 1.57 -2.94
CA ILE A 180 -16.66 0.96 -1.66
C ILE A 180 -15.31 1.51 -1.20
N PRO A 181 -15.19 1.94 0.06
CA PRO A 181 -13.90 2.27 0.66
C PRO A 181 -12.94 1.08 0.64
N LEU A 182 -11.70 1.32 0.21
CA LEU A 182 -10.69 0.27 0.12
C LEU A 182 -9.82 0.26 1.36
N ARG A 183 -9.60 -0.94 1.93
CA ARG A 183 -8.58 -1.13 2.95
C ARG A 183 -7.20 -0.99 2.31
N ARG A 184 -6.33 -0.18 2.92
CA ARG A 184 -4.97 0.04 2.46
C ARG A 184 -3.97 -0.17 3.58
N PHE A 185 -2.94 -0.95 3.29
CA PHE A 185 -1.74 -1.03 4.10
C PHE A 185 -0.59 -0.38 3.33
N GLY A 186 0.20 0.42 4.03
CA GLY A 186 1.35 1.11 3.46
C GLY A 186 2.60 0.82 4.27
N CYS A 187 3.68 0.47 3.58
CA CYS A 187 5.01 0.40 4.17
C CYS A 187 5.94 1.36 3.43
N LYS A 188 6.45 2.37 4.15
CA LYS A 188 7.47 3.25 3.61
C LYS A 188 8.83 2.58 3.74
N MET A 189 9.48 2.33 2.60
CA MET A 189 10.77 1.64 2.50
C MET A 189 11.74 2.50 1.70
N ALA A 190 13.03 2.47 2.07
CA ALA A 190 14.07 3.18 1.34
C ALA A 190 14.27 2.57 -0.06
N THR A 191 14.59 3.41 -1.05
CA THR A 191 14.95 2.93 -2.39
C THR A 191 16.16 1.98 -2.28
N GLY A 192 16.09 0.84 -2.97
CA GLY A 192 17.12 -0.20 -2.90
C GLY A 192 17.00 -1.15 -1.70
N SER A 193 16.10 -0.92 -0.74
CA SER A 193 15.91 -1.85 0.40
C SER A 193 15.09 -3.10 0.05
N GLY A 194 14.68 -3.28 -1.21
CA GLY A 194 14.01 -4.49 -1.72
C GLY A 194 12.49 -4.52 -1.58
N LYS A 195 11.77 -3.45 -1.95
CA LYS A 195 10.29 -3.41 -1.99
C LYS A 195 9.69 -4.59 -2.77
N THR A 196 10.25 -4.90 -3.93
CA THR A 196 9.82 -6.02 -4.79
C THR A 196 9.98 -7.39 -4.10
N VAL A 197 11.00 -7.56 -3.24
CA VAL A 197 11.16 -8.79 -2.45
C VAL A 197 10.02 -8.92 -1.45
N VAL A 198 9.64 -7.83 -0.76
CA VAL A 198 8.48 -7.82 0.15
C VAL A 198 7.18 -8.14 -0.59
N MET A 199 6.99 -7.58 -1.80
CA MET A 199 5.84 -7.93 -2.64
C MET A 199 5.81 -9.44 -2.95
N ALA A 200 6.94 -10.03 -3.35
CA ALA A 200 7.03 -11.47 -3.59
C ALA A 200 6.73 -12.30 -2.33
N MET A 201 7.21 -11.88 -1.15
CA MET A 201 6.93 -12.54 0.13
C MET A 201 5.43 -12.51 0.47
N LEU A 202 4.75 -11.37 0.26
CA LEU A 202 3.30 -11.25 0.46
C LEU A 202 2.51 -12.13 -0.51
N ILE A 203 2.92 -12.20 -1.78
CA ILE A 203 2.29 -13.08 -2.76
C ILE A 203 2.47 -14.54 -2.36
N ALA A 204 3.68 -14.92 -1.92
CA ALA A 204 3.95 -16.28 -1.45
C ALA A 204 3.08 -16.65 -0.23
N TRP A 205 2.97 -15.74 0.75
CA TRP A 205 2.08 -15.90 1.91
C TRP A 205 0.63 -16.12 1.48
N ALA A 206 0.10 -15.26 0.61
CA ALA A 206 -1.28 -15.33 0.16
C ALA A 206 -1.56 -16.64 -0.59
N PHE A 207 -0.72 -16.98 -1.58
CA PHE A 207 -0.93 -18.14 -2.44
C PHE A 207 -0.77 -19.46 -1.68
N CYS A 208 0.26 -19.60 -0.85
CA CYS A 208 0.48 -20.83 -0.09
C CYS A 208 -0.67 -21.09 0.90
N ASN A 209 -1.17 -20.04 1.56
CA ASN A 209 -2.31 -20.16 2.47
C ASN A 209 -3.61 -20.51 1.71
N ARG A 210 -3.94 -19.78 0.65
CA ARG A 210 -5.15 -20.04 -0.17
C ARG A 210 -5.13 -21.41 -0.81
N ALA A 211 -3.97 -21.90 -1.26
CA ALA A 211 -3.84 -23.23 -1.84
C ALA A 211 -4.05 -24.37 -0.82
N ARG A 212 -3.75 -24.16 0.46
CA ARG A 212 -4.07 -25.12 1.52
C ARG A 212 -5.57 -25.21 1.82
N ASN A 213 -6.31 -24.11 1.63
CA ASN A 213 -7.76 -24.10 1.75
C ASN A 213 -8.41 -23.36 0.56
N PRO A 214 -8.52 -24.02 -0.62
CA PRO A 214 -9.00 -23.37 -1.84
C PRO A 214 -10.44 -22.88 -1.80
N ARG A 215 -11.22 -23.28 -0.79
CA ARG A 215 -12.59 -22.84 -0.59
C ARG A 215 -12.69 -21.54 0.23
N SER A 216 -11.68 -21.23 1.04
CA SER A 216 -11.66 -20.08 1.96
C SER A 216 -11.21 -18.77 1.30
N ASP A 217 -12.06 -17.75 1.29
CA ASP A 217 -11.80 -16.41 0.79
C ASP A 217 -10.88 -15.56 1.69
N GLU A 218 -10.46 -16.10 2.84
CA GLU A 218 -9.54 -15.43 3.78
C GLU A 218 -8.23 -14.95 3.13
N PHE A 219 -7.70 -15.70 2.16
CA PHE A 219 -6.44 -15.38 1.49
C PHE A 219 -6.65 -15.23 -0.02
N PRO A 220 -6.05 -14.22 -0.65
CA PRO A 220 -6.18 -14.02 -2.09
C PRO A 220 -5.35 -15.06 -2.87
N ASN A 221 -5.86 -15.52 -4.02
CA ASN A 221 -5.09 -16.25 -5.04
C ASN A 221 -4.99 -15.48 -6.37
N ALA A 222 -5.42 -14.23 -6.39
CA ALA A 222 -5.20 -13.30 -7.49
C ALA A 222 -4.51 -12.04 -6.99
N VAL A 223 -3.49 -11.60 -7.71
CA VAL A 223 -2.71 -10.40 -7.38
C VAL A 223 -2.61 -9.51 -8.60
N LEU A 224 -3.07 -8.27 -8.43
CA LEU A 224 -2.87 -7.19 -9.40
C LEU A 224 -1.72 -6.32 -8.94
N VAL A 225 -0.69 -6.18 -9.78
CA VAL A 225 0.45 -5.31 -9.54
C VAL A 225 0.36 -4.12 -10.49
N CYS A 226 0.23 -2.91 -9.93
CA CYS A 226 0.14 -1.66 -10.70
C CYS A 226 1.51 -0.99 -10.76
N CYS A 227 1.96 -0.63 -11.96
CA CYS A 227 3.24 0.06 -12.17
C CYS A 227 3.09 1.35 -12.99
N PRO A 228 3.99 2.36 -12.80
CA PRO A 228 3.86 3.68 -13.42
C PRO A 228 4.30 3.71 -14.90
N ASN A 229 5.32 2.95 -15.28
CA ASN A 229 5.90 2.96 -16.64
C ASN A 229 6.24 1.54 -17.12
N LEU A 230 6.59 1.39 -18.40
CA LEU A 230 6.88 0.10 -19.02
C LEU A 230 8.19 -0.53 -18.49
N THR A 231 9.20 0.28 -18.20
CA THR A 231 10.46 -0.21 -17.61
C THR A 231 10.24 -0.88 -16.26
N ILE A 232 9.40 -0.29 -15.40
CA ILE A 232 9.03 -0.91 -14.11
C ILE A 232 8.11 -2.10 -14.35
N ASN A 233 7.22 -2.06 -15.34
CA ASN A 233 6.39 -3.22 -15.71
C ASN A 233 7.25 -4.45 -16.01
N GLU A 234 8.25 -4.31 -16.87
CA GLU A 234 9.18 -5.39 -17.24
C GLU A 234 9.95 -5.90 -16.02
N ARG A 235 10.46 -5.01 -15.19
CA ARG A 235 11.20 -5.37 -13.97
C ARG A 235 10.35 -6.10 -12.93
N LEU A 236 9.07 -5.75 -12.82
CA LEU A 236 8.15 -6.40 -11.88
C LEU A 236 7.61 -7.74 -12.38
N GLN A 237 7.90 -8.14 -13.64
CA GLN A 237 7.51 -9.47 -14.14
C GLN A 237 8.05 -10.60 -13.28
N VAL A 238 9.20 -10.42 -12.61
CA VAL A 238 9.80 -11.38 -11.65
C VAL A 238 8.87 -11.80 -10.50
N LEU A 239 7.77 -11.06 -10.28
CA LEU A 239 6.72 -11.41 -9.31
C LEU A 239 5.77 -12.51 -9.81
N ARG A 240 5.88 -12.95 -11.07
CA ARG A 240 5.04 -14.01 -11.65
C ARG A 240 5.63 -15.39 -11.38
N PRO A 241 4.94 -16.29 -10.65
CA PRO A 241 5.48 -17.61 -10.28
C PRO A 241 5.81 -18.53 -11.46
N GLU A 242 5.18 -18.33 -12.62
CA GLU A 242 5.37 -19.16 -13.81
C GLU A 242 6.64 -18.84 -14.62
N ARG A 243 7.33 -17.74 -14.28
CA ARG A 243 8.56 -17.34 -14.98
C ARG A 243 9.78 -18.09 -14.44
N ALA A 244 10.77 -18.32 -15.30
CA ALA A 244 12.03 -18.95 -14.92
C ALA A 244 12.93 -18.04 -14.06
N ASP A 245 12.82 -16.72 -14.18
CA ASP A 245 13.60 -15.71 -13.45
C ASP A 245 12.86 -15.14 -12.23
N ASN A 246 11.92 -15.90 -11.68
CA ASN A 246 11.05 -15.44 -10.61
C ASN A 246 11.81 -15.21 -9.28
N TYR A 247 11.32 -14.27 -8.47
CA TYR A 247 11.95 -13.95 -7.19
C TYR A 247 11.75 -15.03 -6.11
N TYR A 248 10.76 -15.91 -6.27
CA TYR A 248 10.51 -17.00 -5.31
C TYR A 248 11.68 -17.99 -5.29
N GLU A 249 12.24 -18.29 -6.46
CA GLU A 249 13.44 -19.11 -6.61
C GLU A 249 14.72 -18.30 -6.36
N ALA A 250 14.85 -17.13 -6.97
CA ALA A 250 16.08 -16.32 -6.90
C ALA A 250 16.47 -15.88 -5.48
N PHE A 251 15.50 -15.76 -4.58
CA PHE A 251 15.71 -15.42 -3.16
C PHE A 251 15.36 -16.55 -2.19
N ASP A 252 15.06 -17.75 -2.70
CA ASP A 252 14.57 -18.89 -1.92
C ASP A 252 13.47 -18.48 -0.93
N LEU A 253 12.42 -17.79 -1.42
CA LEU A 253 11.37 -17.23 -0.55
C LEU A 253 10.36 -18.27 -0.07
N VAL A 254 10.33 -19.46 -0.67
CA VAL A 254 9.29 -20.45 -0.40
C VAL A 254 9.93 -21.80 -0.05
N PRO A 255 9.64 -22.35 1.15
CA PRO A 255 10.05 -23.70 1.53
C PRO A 255 9.68 -24.71 0.44
N VAL A 256 10.55 -25.68 0.20
CA VAL A 256 10.40 -26.69 -0.89
C VAL A 256 9.00 -27.31 -0.91
N ARG A 257 8.44 -27.65 0.26
CA ARG A 257 7.10 -28.24 0.40
C ARG A 257 5.94 -27.36 -0.09
N TYR A 258 6.14 -26.05 -0.20
CA TYR A 258 5.11 -25.09 -0.62
C TYR A 258 5.30 -24.56 -2.04
N ARG A 259 6.46 -24.80 -2.68
CA ARG A 259 6.71 -24.31 -4.04
C ARG A 259 5.63 -24.73 -5.06
N PRO A 260 5.10 -25.98 -5.04
CA PRO A 260 4.01 -26.34 -5.94
C PRO A 260 2.72 -25.53 -5.71
N LEU A 261 2.51 -25.00 -4.50
CA LEU A 261 1.31 -24.25 -4.14
C LEU A 261 1.25 -22.88 -4.82
N LEU A 262 2.40 -22.28 -5.17
CA LEU A 262 2.44 -20.99 -5.86
C LEU A 262 1.70 -21.02 -7.21
N GLN A 263 1.71 -22.16 -7.90
CA GLN A 263 1.15 -22.30 -9.24
C GLN A 263 -0.38 -22.20 -9.30
N PHE A 264 -1.06 -22.32 -8.14
CA PHE A 264 -2.52 -22.14 -8.06
C PHE A 264 -2.96 -20.67 -8.10
N GLY A 265 -2.04 -19.76 -7.78
CA GLY A 265 -2.28 -18.32 -7.83
C GLY A 265 -2.01 -17.72 -9.20
N ARG A 266 -2.47 -16.49 -9.41
CA ARG A 266 -2.22 -15.71 -10.63
C ARG A 266 -1.79 -14.29 -10.29
N VAL A 267 -0.71 -13.83 -10.93
CA VAL A 267 -0.20 -12.47 -10.79
C VAL A 267 -0.32 -11.77 -12.13
N LEU A 268 -1.01 -10.63 -12.15
CA LEU A 268 -1.10 -9.74 -13.30
C LEU A 268 -0.30 -8.48 -13.00
N VAL A 269 0.74 -8.22 -13.79
CA VAL A 269 1.53 -6.99 -13.70
C VAL A 269 1.09 -6.07 -14.84
N THR A 270 0.49 -4.92 -14.52
CA THR A 270 -0.05 -4.00 -15.51
C THR A 270 0.32 -2.55 -15.22
N ASN A 271 0.40 -1.78 -16.30
CA ASN A 271 0.64 -0.35 -16.21
C ASN A 271 -0.67 0.40 -15.95
N TRP A 272 -0.64 1.44 -15.11
CA TRP A 272 -1.83 2.21 -14.75
C TRP A 272 -2.53 2.87 -15.96
N HIS A 273 -1.81 3.19 -17.05
CA HIS A 273 -2.41 3.74 -18.27
C HIS A 273 -3.46 2.78 -18.87
N GLN A 274 -3.35 1.47 -18.62
CA GLN A 274 -4.34 0.49 -19.07
C GLN A 274 -5.72 0.72 -18.43
N PHE A 275 -5.76 1.36 -17.26
CA PHE A 275 -7.01 1.69 -16.54
C PHE A 275 -7.74 2.89 -17.14
N ALA A 276 -7.20 3.55 -18.17
CA ALA A 276 -7.97 4.53 -18.92
C ALA A 276 -9.19 3.84 -19.55
N PRO A 277 -10.37 4.50 -19.55
CA PRO A 277 -11.53 4.00 -20.28
C PRO A 277 -11.20 3.82 -21.76
N GLU A 278 -11.66 2.74 -22.37
CA GLU A 278 -11.62 2.64 -23.83
C GLU A 278 -12.58 3.67 -24.44
N SER A 279 -12.14 4.32 -25.51
CA SER A 279 -13.01 5.21 -26.28
C SER A 279 -14.12 4.39 -26.93
N GLU A 280 -15.33 4.96 -27.00
CA GLU A 280 -16.55 4.34 -27.55
C GLU A 280 -16.41 3.81 -28.99
N HIS A 281 -15.33 4.16 -29.70
CA HIS A 281 -15.07 3.85 -31.11
C HIS A 281 -13.88 2.91 -31.36
N LYS A 282 -13.19 2.40 -30.32
CA LYS A 282 -11.93 1.67 -30.50
C LYS A 282 -12.04 0.23 -29.97
N GLU A 283 -11.67 -0.73 -30.81
CA GLU A 283 -11.59 -2.16 -30.47
C GLU A 283 -10.18 -2.65 -30.83
N GLY A 284 -9.32 -2.83 -29.82
CA GLY A 284 -7.89 -3.09 -30.04
C GLY A 284 -7.21 -1.94 -30.81
N ASP A 285 -6.50 -2.26 -31.91
CA ASP A 285 -5.87 -1.27 -32.80
C ASP A 285 -6.80 -0.74 -33.91
N LYS A 286 -8.07 -1.17 -33.97
CA LYS A 286 -9.01 -0.76 -35.02
C LYS A 286 -10.09 0.17 -34.50
N THR A 287 -10.21 1.33 -35.14
CA THR A 287 -11.29 2.28 -34.90
C THR A 287 -12.46 1.93 -35.83
N HIS A 288 -13.59 1.48 -35.29
CA HIS A 288 -14.78 1.17 -36.08
C HIS A 288 -15.77 2.34 -36.02
N ALA A 289 -15.92 3.05 -37.13
CA ALA A 289 -16.80 4.23 -37.22
C ALA A 289 -18.32 3.94 -37.08
N VAL A 290 -18.71 2.66 -37.03
CA VAL A 290 -20.12 2.23 -37.21
C VAL A 290 -20.68 1.49 -35.98
N VAL A 291 -19.86 1.13 -34.99
CA VAL A 291 -20.34 0.43 -33.79
C VAL A 291 -20.19 1.35 -32.59
N ASN A 292 -21.30 1.91 -32.12
CA ASN A 292 -21.33 2.72 -30.91
C ASN A 292 -21.75 1.82 -29.75
N LYS A 293 -20.78 1.26 -29.00
CA LYS A 293 -21.06 0.36 -27.86
C LYS A 293 -21.56 1.12 -26.62
N GLY A 294 -21.62 2.45 -26.67
CA GLY A 294 -21.90 3.30 -25.50
C GLY A 294 -20.74 3.33 -24.51
N PRO A 295 -20.90 4.00 -23.36
CA PRO A 295 -19.85 4.11 -22.36
C PRO A 295 -19.52 2.73 -21.78
N GLU A 296 -18.23 2.37 -21.74
CA GLU A 296 -17.73 1.10 -21.15
C GLU A 296 -18.43 0.86 -19.81
N THR A 297 -19.00 -0.32 -19.58
CA THR A 297 -19.61 -0.60 -18.28
C THR A 297 -18.54 -0.96 -17.26
N PRO A 298 -18.80 -0.81 -15.95
CA PRO A 298 -17.84 -1.25 -14.96
C PRO A 298 -17.49 -2.76 -14.99
N GLY A 299 -18.42 -3.61 -15.45
CA GLY A 299 -18.16 -5.03 -15.68
C GLY A 299 -17.23 -5.27 -16.87
N ASP A 300 -17.43 -4.54 -17.97
CA ASP A 300 -16.55 -4.61 -19.15
C ASP A 300 -15.14 -4.12 -18.82
N PHE A 301 -15.05 -3.00 -18.09
CA PHE A 301 -13.77 -2.49 -17.55
C PHE A 301 -13.06 -3.56 -16.73
N ALA A 302 -13.74 -4.15 -15.74
CA ALA A 302 -13.13 -5.16 -14.88
C ALA A 302 -12.72 -6.42 -15.66
N GLY A 303 -13.54 -6.86 -16.63
CA GLY A 303 -13.23 -7.99 -17.49
C GLY A 303 -11.99 -7.74 -18.37
N ARG A 304 -11.91 -6.56 -18.98
CA ARG A 304 -10.76 -6.14 -19.82
C ARG A 304 -9.48 -6.03 -19.01
N ILE A 305 -9.54 -5.40 -17.84
CA ILE A 305 -8.35 -5.15 -17.02
C ILE A 305 -7.89 -6.40 -16.28
N LEU A 306 -8.80 -7.12 -15.64
CA LEU A 306 -8.45 -8.22 -14.75
C LEU A 306 -8.32 -9.55 -15.50
N GLY A 307 -9.00 -9.71 -16.64
CA GLY A 307 -9.00 -10.96 -17.40
C GLY A 307 -9.32 -12.15 -16.49
N ASP A 308 -8.42 -13.13 -16.45
CA ASP A 308 -8.53 -14.33 -15.60
C ASP A 308 -8.63 -14.04 -14.10
N LEU A 309 -8.15 -12.88 -13.62
CA LEU A 309 -8.22 -12.50 -12.20
C LEU A 309 -9.66 -12.13 -11.80
N ALA A 310 -10.51 -11.72 -12.74
CA ALA A 310 -11.90 -11.31 -12.50
C ALA A 310 -12.72 -12.38 -11.76
N ARG A 311 -12.39 -13.66 -11.95
CA ARG A 311 -13.10 -14.81 -11.35
C ARG A 311 -12.43 -15.33 -10.08
N ARG A 312 -11.41 -14.64 -9.55
CA ARG A 312 -10.51 -15.12 -8.48
C ARG A 312 -10.55 -14.21 -7.25
N MET A 313 -11.74 -13.82 -6.83
CA MET A 313 -11.92 -13.00 -5.63
C MET A 313 -11.50 -13.78 -4.35
N PRO A 314 -10.95 -13.08 -3.33
CA PRO A 314 -10.56 -11.66 -3.35
C PRO A 314 -9.24 -11.41 -4.09
N ILE A 315 -9.05 -10.19 -4.59
CA ILE A 315 -7.84 -9.74 -5.30
C ILE A 315 -6.97 -8.90 -4.35
N MET A 316 -5.68 -9.24 -4.24
CA MET A 316 -4.69 -8.39 -3.59
C MET A 316 -4.12 -7.40 -4.61
N VAL A 317 -4.16 -6.11 -4.29
CA VAL A 317 -3.57 -5.07 -5.16
C VAL A 317 -2.27 -4.57 -4.54
N LEU A 318 -1.18 -4.61 -5.31
CA LEU A 318 0.13 -4.12 -4.92
C LEU A 318 0.53 -2.93 -5.80
N ASN A 319 1.01 -1.86 -5.17
CA ASN A 319 1.47 -0.65 -5.84
C ASN A 319 2.92 -0.34 -5.43
N ASP A 320 3.86 -0.44 -6.37
CA ASP A 320 5.29 -0.22 -6.13
C ASP A 320 5.64 1.26 -5.87
N GLU A 321 4.81 2.18 -6.36
CA GLU A 321 4.96 3.64 -6.19
C GLU A 321 3.72 4.29 -5.57
N GLY A 322 3.28 3.76 -4.43
CA GLY A 322 2.13 4.28 -3.67
C GLY A 322 2.23 5.76 -3.26
N HIS A 323 3.41 6.38 -3.36
CA HIS A 323 3.60 7.79 -3.08
C HIS A 323 3.19 8.73 -4.23
N HIS A 324 2.85 8.18 -5.40
CA HIS A 324 2.29 8.92 -6.55
C HIS A 324 0.76 8.82 -6.64
N CYS A 325 0.08 8.49 -5.54
CA CYS A 325 -1.38 8.46 -5.50
C CYS A 325 -1.93 9.90 -5.42
N TRP A 326 -2.49 10.39 -6.52
CA TRP A 326 -3.14 11.69 -6.55
C TRP A 326 -4.63 11.57 -6.25
N ARG A 327 -5.11 12.42 -5.34
CA ARG A 327 -6.53 12.71 -5.18
C ARG A 327 -6.86 14.00 -5.92
N PRO A 328 -7.91 14.01 -6.75
CA PRO A 328 -8.48 15.24 -7.26
C PRO A 328 -8.80 16.16 -6.09
N ALA A 329 -8.51 17.46 -6.23
CA ALA A 329 -8.91 18.43 -5.24
C ALA A 329 -10.43 18.38 -5.07
N ALA A 330 -10.91 18.43 -3.82
CA ALA A 330 -12.33 18.63 -3.58
C ALA A 330 -12.74 19.93 -4.27
N SER A 331 -13.66 19.87 -5.23
CA SER A 331 -14.22 21.07 -5.83
C SER A 331 -14.95 21.83 -4.72
N ASN A 332 -14.34 22.91 -4.22
CA ASN A 332 -15.05 23.83 -3.33
C ASN A 332 -16.24 24.41 -4.09
N SER A 333 -17.44 23.90 -3.80
CA SER A 333 -18.69 24.48 -4.26
C SER A 333 -18.92 25.79 -3.51
N THR A 334 -18.30 26.86 -3.95
CA THR A 334 -18.73 28.25 -3.72
C THR A 334 -17.91 29.18 -4.61
N PHE A 335 -18.20 29.20 -5.91
CA PHE A 335 -18.15 30.40 -6.75
C PHE A 335 -18.89 30.07 -8.04
N GLY A 336 -19.99 30.79 -8.29
CA GLY A 336 -20.68 30.69 -9.57
C GLY A 336 -19.74 31.13 -10.69
N CYS A 337 -19.50 30.25 -11.66
CA CYS A 337 -18.97 30.65 -12.94
C CYS A 337 -19.65 29.80 -14.01
N ALA A 338 -20.43 30.48 -14.85
CA ALA A 338 -21.12 29.90 -15.98
C ALA A 338 -20.10 29.32 -16.97
N ILE A 339 -20.24 28.02 -17.29
CA ILE A 339 -19.78 27.49 -18.57
C ILE A 339 -21.01 26.92 -19.24
N ALA A 340 -21.34 27.52 -20.37
CA ALA A 340 -22.57 27.35 -21.11
C ALA A 340 -22.79 25.89 -21.55
N CYS A 341 -23.99 25.38 -21.24
CA CYS A 341 -24.60 24.30 -22.00
C CYS A 341 -24.79 24.75 -23.46
N ALA A 342 -24.12 24.11 -24.40
CA ALA A 342 -24.64 23.98 -25.75
C ALA A 342 -25.74 22.90 -25.70
N SER A 343 -26.98 23.35 -25.62
CA SER A 343 -28.18 22.54 -25.64
C SER A 343 -28.43 21.99 -27.05
N VAL A 344 -28.52 20.67 -27.18
CA VAL A 344 -29.38 20.06 -28.20
C VAL A 344 -30.46 19.27 -27.48
N SER A 345 -31.67 19.80 -27.61
CA SER A 345 -32.92 19.34 -27.03
C SER A 345 -33.41 18.07 -27.72
N ALA A 346 -33.69 17.02 -26.95
CA ALA A 346 -34.62 15.96 -27.34
C ALA A 346 -35.25 15.26 -26.12
N ARG A 347 -36.45 15.75 -25.78
CA ARG A 347 -37.62 15.13 -25.14
C ARG A 347 -37.48 13.69 -24.59
N THR A 348 -37.78 13.55 -23.30
CA THR A 348 -38.21 12.29 -22.66
C THR A 348 -39.63 11.89 -23.07
N PRO A 349 -39.95 10.59 -23.00
CA PRO A 349 -41.14 10.22 -22.24
C PRO A 349 -41.00 8.96 -21.36
N LYS A 350 -41.57 9.11 -20.15
CA LYS A 350 -42.38 8.19 -19.32
C LYS A 350 -41.86 6.80 -18.86
N GLN A 351 -41.98 6.68 -17.53
CA GLN A 351 -42.00 5.53 -16.61
C GLN A 351 -42.43 4.15 -17.15
N SER A 352 -41.76 3.10 -16.65
CA SER A 352 -42.40 1.96 -15.97
C SER A 352 -41.37 1.09 -15.22
N SER A 353 -41.73 0.62 -14.04
CA SER A 353 -41.08 -0.51 -13.33
C SER A 353 -41.65 -1.83 -13.89
N PRO A 354 -40.95 -2.99 -13.78
CA PRO A 354 -41.00 -3.76 -12.53
C PRO A 354 -39.74 -4.60 -12.18
N THR A 355 -39.71 -5.02 -10.91
CA THR A 355 -39.10 -6.22 -10.28
C THR A 355 -38.23 -7.17 -11.10
N GLU A 356 -37.04 -7.52 -10.59
CA GLU A 356 -36.73 -8.87 -10.06
C GLU A 356 -35.29 -9.02 -9.53
N ARG A 357 -35.15 -9.95 -8.57
CA ARG A 357 -33.90 -10.38 -7.92
C ARG A 357 -33.09 -11.28 -8.86
N SER A 358 -31.78 -11.03 -8.99
CA SER A 358 -30.71 -12.06 -9.02
C SER A 358 -29.33 -11.44 -9.33
N GLY A 359 -28.26 -12.00 -8.75
CA GLY A 359 -26.89 -11.84 -9.28
C GLY A 359 -25.85 -11.20 -8.35
N SER A 360 -25.52 -11.84 -7.22
CA SER A 360 -24.50 -11.39 -6.24
C SER A 360 -23.03 -11.60 -6.68
N ALA A 361 -22.69 -11.29 -7.93
CA ALA A 361 -21.29 -11.27 -8.40
C ALA A 361 -21.00 -10.09 -9.35
N TYR A 362 -22.02 -9.57 -10.02
CA TYR A 362 -21.91 -8.43 -10.95
C TYR A 362 -21.89 -7.07 -10.23
N GLY A 363 -22.47 -6.99 -9.03
CA GLY A 363 -22.44 -5.77 -8.22
C GLY A 363 -21.06 -5.41 -7.71
N GLU A 364 -20.17 -6.39 -7.46
CA GLU A 364 -18.82 -6.15 -6.91
C GLU A 364 -17.82 -5.68 -7.97
N MET A 365 -17.93 -6.19 -9.19
CA MET A 365 -17.02 -5.88 -10.28
C MET A 365 -17.20 -4.47 -10.83
N ALA A 366 -18.39 -3.89 -10.62
CA ALA A 366 -18.64 -2.52 -11.01
C ALA A 366 -17.90 -1.45 -10.19
N ARG A 367 -17.19 -1.87 -9.13
CA ARG A 367 -16.76 -1.01 -8.03
C ARG A 367 -15.25 -0.76 -7.99
N LEU A 368 -14.47 -1.41 -8.86
CA LEU A 368 -13.02 -1.20 -9.00
C LEU A 368 -12.66 0.02 -9.86
N ARG A 369 -13.62 0.53 -10.65
CA ARG A 369 -13.41 1.44 -11.79
C ARG A 369 -12.84 2.82 -11.43
N ALA A 370 -13.14 3.37 -10.26
CA ALA A 370 -12.79 4.76 -9.96
C ALA A 370 -11.78 4.98 -8.82
N SER A 371 -11.36 3.93 -8.10
CA SER A 371 -10.25 4.05 -7.14
C SER A 371 -8.87 4.10 -7.82
N LEU A 372 -8.77 3.58 -9.05
CA LEU A 372 -7.52 3.55 -9.83
C LEU A 372 -7.39 4.73 -10.82
N ALA A 373 -8.49 5.41 -11.15
CA ALA A 373 -8.57 6.41 -12.21
C ALA A 373 -8.45 7.88 -11.75
N SER A 374 -8.23 8.15 -10.46
CA SER A 374 -8.18 9.53 -9.93
C SER A 374 -6.84 10.25 -10.16
N SER A 375 -5.99 9.71 -11.02
CA SER A 375 -4.61 10.15 -11.28
C SER A 375 -4.47 11.25 -12.35
N SER A 376 -5.57 11.81 -12.86
CA SER A 376 -5.54 12.66 -14.06
C SER A 376 -6.32 13.96 -13.89
N HIS A 377 -5.64 15.04 -13.49
CA HIS A 377 -5.67 16.38 -14.10
C HIS A 377 -4.82 17.35 -13.26
N ALA A 378 -3.92 18.09 -13.92
CA ALA A 378 -2.95 18.98 -13.31
C ALA A 378 -3.50 20.39 -13.05
N LEU A 379 -3.15 20.98 -11.90
CA LEU A 379 -2.56 22.32 -11.74
C LEU A 379 -2.22 22.53 -10.24
N GLY A 380 -0.99 22.95 -9.98
CA GLY A 380 -0.27 22.64 -8.74
C GLY A 380 -0.85 23.16 -7.44
N VAL A 381 -0.93 22.29 -6.43
CA VAL A 381 -0.91 22.61 -4.99
C VAL A 381 -0.32 21.41 -4.20
N ARG A 382 0.58 21.74 -3.26
CA ARG A 382 1.20 20.98 -2.15
C ARG A 382 1.35 19.46 -2.26
N GLN A 383 2.59 19.03 -2.51
CA GLN A 383 3.11 17.72 -2.10
C GLN A 383 3.27 17.65 -0.57
N ARG A 384 2.54 16.74 0.09
CA ARG A 384 3.01 16.03 1.29
C ARG A 384 2.53 14.59 1.18
N SER A 385 3.48 13.67 1.03
CA SER A 385 3.26 12.23 0.86
C SER A 385 2.56 11.63 2.09
N CYS A 386 1.62 10.70 1.86
CA CYS A 386 0.99 9.88 2.90
C CYS A 386 1.98 9.13 3.79
#